data_AF-A0A1F4V9Y8-F1
#
_entry.id   AF-A0A1F4V9Y8-F1
#
_cell.length_a   1.000
_cell.length_b   1.000
_cell.length_c   1.000
_cell.angle_alpha   90.00
_cell.angle_beta   90.00
_cell.angle_gamma   90.00
#
_symmetry.space_group_name_H-M   'P 1'
#
loop_
_entity.id
_entity.type
_entity.pdbx_description
1 polymer ?
#
loop_
_entity_poly.entity_id
_entity_poly.type
_entity_poly.pdbx_seq_one_letter_code
_entity_poly.pdbx_strand_id
1 'polypeptide(L)' 'MELSKLGKITARGHKRVGRGYGSGKGGHTTGRGAKGQKIRGRIKLTFEGGQLPLVRRLPRRGGFRVQG' A
#
# COMPACT_ATOMS: atom_id res chain seq x y z
N MET A 1 13.15 -14.29 -35.99
CA MET A 1 12.09 -13.89 -35.05
C MET A 1 11.70 -12.46 -35.37
N GLU A 2 10.51 -12.27 -35.92
CA GLU A 2 10.03 -10.96 -36.39
C GLU A 2 9.48 -10.14 -35.21
N LEU A 3 10.13 -9.00 -34.90
CA LEU A 3 9.73 -8.14 -33.78
C LEU A 3 8.31 -7.57 -33.95
N SER A 4 7.83 -7.46 -35.19
CA SER A 4 6.51 -6.92 -35.55
C SER A 4 5.35 -7.86 -35.22
N LYS A 5 5.62 -9.14 -34.93
CA LYS A 5 4.60 -10.18 -34.75
C LYS A 5 4.43 -10.63 -33.29
N LEU A 6 5.05 -9.92 -32.34
CA LEU A 6 4.86 -10.22 -30.92
C LEU A 6 3.46 -9.80 -30.44
N GLY A 7 2.89 -10.62 -29.56
CA GLY A 7 1.60 -10.36 -28.93
C GLY A 7 1.64 -9.12 -28.02
N LYS A 8 0.57 -8.32 -28.05
CA LYS A 8 0.45 -7.10 -27.24
C LYS A 8 0.36 -7.44 -25.75
N ILE A 9 1.18 -6.77 -24.93
CA ILE A 9 1.09 -6.87 -23.47
C ILE A 9 -0.13 -6.06 -22.98
N THR A 10 -1.10 -6.73 -22.36
CA THR A 10 -2.35 -6.14 -21.86
C THR A 10 -2.31 -5.82 -20.36
N ALA A 11 -1.19 -5.27 -19.88
CA ALA A 11 -1.09 -4.83 -18.49
C ALA A 11 -1.77 -3.47 -18.30
N ARG A 12 -2.54 -3.31 -17.21
CA ARG A 12 -3.10 -2.01 -16.83
C ARG A 12 -1.98 -1.09 -16.36
N GLY A 13 -1.88 0.10 -16.94
CA GLY A 13 -0.89 1.10 -16.54
C GLY A 13 -1.03 1.57 -15.09
N HIS A 14 0.09 1.97 -14.49
CA HIS A 14 0.09 2.52 -13.13
C HIS A 14 -0.67 3.85 -13.06
N LYS A 15 -1.31 4.08 -11.92
CA LYS A 15 -1.96 5.35 -11.63
C LYS A 15 -0.92 6.45 -11.41
N ARG A 16 -0.99 7.52 -12.21
CA ARG A 16 -0.15 8.71 -12.06
C ARG A 16 -0.85 9.74 -11.19
N VAL A 17 -0.39 9.91 -9.96
CA VAL A 17 -0.90 10.89 -8.99
C VAL A 17 -0.32 12.28 -9.28
N GLY A 18 -1.07 13.35 -8.98
CA GLY A 18 -0.57 14.73 -9.13
C GLY A 18 -0.46 15.20 -10.59
N ARG A 19 -1.38 14.78 -11.48
CA ARG A 19 -1.39 15.15 -12.90
C ARG A 19 -2.70 15.86 -13.29
N GLY A 20 -3.04 16.90 -12.53
CA GLY A 20 -4.23 17.72 -12.75
C GLY A 20 -5.55 17.05 -12.34
N TYR A 21 -6.59 17.85 -12.19
CA TYR A 21 -7.89 17.39 -11.69
C TYR A 21 -8.54 16.31 -12.54
N GLY A 22 -8.47 16.43 -13.88
CA GLY A 22 -9.02 15.44 -14.81
C GLY A 22 -8.39 14.04 -14.71
N SER A 23 -7.25 13.88 -14.06
CA SER A 23 -6.62 12.56 -13.84
C SER A 23 -7.28 11.72 -12.74
N GLY A 24 -8.28 12.26 -12.06
CA GLY A 24 -9.00 11.59 -10.96
C GLY A 24 -8.20 11.46 -9.66
N LYS A 25 -6.88 11.70 -9.65
CA LYS A 25 -6.04 11.87 -8.43
C LYS A 25 -4.92 12.90 -8.58
N GLY A 26 -5.15 13.95 -9.37
CA GLY A 26 -4.21 15.06 -9.54
C GLY A 26 -4.65 16.38 -8.94
N GLY A 27 -5.60 16.37 -7.99
CA GLY A 27 -5.97 17.55 -7.21
C GLY A 27 -4.93 17.91 -6.14
N HIS A 28 -5.17 19.03 -5.45
CA HIS A 28 -4.22 19.69 -4.53
C HIS A 28 -3.67 18.77 -3.42
N THR A 29 -4.45 17.78 -2.99
CA THR A 29 -4.11 16.87 -1.89
C THR A 29 -3.61 15.51 -2.35
N THR A 30 -3.55 15.25 -3.67
CA THR A 30 -3.22 13.95 -4.29
C THR A 30 -3.85 12.72 -3.60
N GLY A 31 -5.04 12.89 -3.02
CA GLY A 31 -5.79 11.85 -2.32
C GLY A 31 -5.25 11.46 -0.93
N ARG A 32 -4.33 12.23 -0.36
CA ARG A 32 -3.76 12.00 0.99
C ARG A 32 -4.38 12.88 2.08
N GLY A 33 -5.23 13.84 1.72
CA GLY A 33 -5.76 14.87 2.63
C GLY A 33 -4.89 16.13 2.67
N ALA A 34 -5.23 17.09 3.54
CA ALA A 34 -4.57 18.41 3.56
C ALA A 34 -3.36 18.50 4.53
N LYS A 35 -3.48 17.98 5.76
CA LYS A 35 -2.43 18.06 6.80
C LYS A 35 -2.33 16.73 7.60
N GLY A 36 -1.35 16.65 8.49
CA GLY A 36 -1.17 15.52 9.42
C GLY A 36 -0.04 14.57 9.05
N GLN A 37 0.25 13.64 9.96
CA GLN A 37 1.42 12.76 9.87
C GLN A 37 1.37 11.83 8.64
N LYS A 38 0.19 11.32 8.26
CA LYS A 38 -0.01 10.37 7.14
C LYS A 38 0.35 10.94 5.75
N ILE A 39 0.42 12.27 5.62
CA ILE A 39 0.82 12.93 4.38
C ILE A 39 2.34 13.03 4.27
N ARG A 40 2.99 13.26 5.43
CA ARG A 40 4.43 13.50 5.55
C ARG A 40 5.23 12.21 5.66
N GLY A 41 4.67 11.19 6.30
CA GLY A 41 5.39 9.95 6.60
C GLY A 41 4.47 8.75 6.77
N ARG A 42 5.10 7.64 7.16
CA ARG A 42 4.43 6.36 7.42
C ARG A 42 4.53 6.02 8.89
N ILE A 43 3.46 5.45 9.41
CA ILE A 43 3.39 4.92 10.77
C ILE A 43 3.50 3.40 10.66
N LYS A 44 4.14 2.75 11.65
CA LYS A 44 4.23 1.29 11.68
C LYS A 44 2.82 0.69 11.68
N LEU A 45 2.59 -0.34 10.85
CA LEU A 45 1.28 -0.97 10.70
C LEU A 45 0.70 -1.47 12.02
N THR A 46 1.55 -1.93 12.94
CA THR A 46 1.14 -2.46 14.25
C THR A 46 0.91 -1.38 15.30
N PHE A 47 1.12 -0.10 15.01
CA PHE A 47 1.00 0.96 16.01
C PHE A 47 -0.43 1.49 16.10
N GLU A 48 -0.98 1.51 17.31
CA GLU A 48 -2.37 1.90 17.60
C GLU A 48 -2.49 3.25 18.33
N GLY A 49 -1.50 4.13 18.22
CA GLY A 49 -1.58 5.49 18.81
C GLY A 49 -1.07 5.61 20.25
N GLY A 50 -0.52 4.54 20.83
CA GLY A 50 0.08 4.54 22.17
C GLY A 50 -0.28 3.31 23.00
N GLN A 51 -1.39 2.66 22.68
CA GLN A 51 -1.80 1.42 23.33
C GLN A 51 -0.88 0.24 22.94
N LEU A 52 -0.77 -0.78 23.81
CA LEU A 52 -0.08 -2.02 23.48
C LEU A 52 -0.73 -2.64 22.22
N PRO A 53 0.00 -2.84 21.11
CA PRO A 53 -0.58 -3.37 19.88
C PRO A 53 -1.34 -4.69 20.07
N LEU A 54 -2.42 -4.92 19.32
CA LEU A 54 -3.19 -6.18 19.34
C LEU A 54 -2.29 -7.42 19.18
N VAL A 55 -1.30 -7.34 18.28
CA VAL A 55 -0.32 -8.41 18.02
C VAL A 55 0.53 -8.78 19.24
N ARG A 56 0.58 -7.92 20.26
CA ARG A 56 1.24 -8.15 21.54
C ARG A 56 0.27 -8.46 22.67
N ARG A 57 -1.01 -8.07 22.56
CA ARG A 57 -2.04 -8.36 23.56
C ARG A 57 -2.44 -9.83 23.57
N LEU A 58 -2.53 -10.43 22.39
CA LEU A 58 -2.97 -11.82 22.25
C LEU A 58 -1.80 -12.78 22.51
N PRO A 59 -2.05 -13.93 23.19
CA PRO A 59 -1.02 -14.94 23.38
C PRO A 59 -0.60 -15.54 22.03
N ARG A 60 0.65 -15.98 21.95
CA ARG A 60 1.12 -16.74 20.79
C ARG A 60 0.40 -18.08 20.79
N ARG A 61 -0.14 -18.47 19.62
CA ARG A 61 -0.68 -19.82 19.43
C ARG A 61 0.45 -20.85 19.63
N GLY A 62 0.13 -21.99 20.26
CA GLY A 62 1.05 -23.12 20.41
C GLY A 62 1.65 -23.56 19.07
N GLY A 63 2.85 -24.14 19.12
CA GLY A 63 3.69 -24.42 17.94
C GLY A 63 3.05 -25.29 16.86
N PHE A 64 3.66 -25.28 15.67
CA PHE A 64 3.26 -26.08 14.50
C PHE A 64 4.38 -27.03 14.04
N ARG A 65 5.24 -27.47 14.96
CA ARG A 65 6.22 -28.53 14.67
C ARG A 65 5.82 -29.80 15.39
N VAL A 66 5.10 -30.66 14.68
CA VAL A 66 5.26 -32.10 14.81
C VAL A 66 6.20 -32.47 13.67
N GLN A 67 7.51 -32.46 13.94
CA GLN A 67 8.47 -33.18 13.10
C GLN A 67 8.54 -34.57 13.71
N GLY A 68 7.81 -35.50 13.10
CA GLY A 68 8.09 -36.93 13.12
C GLY A 68 8.66 -37.29 11.77
#